data_AF-A0A7X3PSA6-F1
#
_entry.id   AF-A0A7X3PSA6-F1
#
_cell.length_a   1.000
_cell.length_b   1.000
_cell.length_c   1.000
_cell.angle_alpha   90.00
_cell.angle_beta   90.00
_cell.angle_gamma   90.00
#
_symmetry.space_group_name_H-M   'P 1'
#
loop_
_entity.id
_entity.type
_entity.pdbx_description
1 polymer ?
#
loop_
_entity_poly.entity_id
_entity_poly.type
_entity_poly.pdbx_seq_one_letter_code
_entity_poly.pdbx_strand_id
1 'polypeptide(L)' 'MDLQPLKGKNAVVTGAARGIGRAIAQRLAAEGAQVAILD' A
#
# COMPACT_ATOMS: atom_id res chain seq x y z
N MET A 1 2.71 8.72 18.99
CA MET A 1 2.53 8.83 17.53
C MET A 1 2.35 7.42 17.02
N ASP A 2 1.22 7.11 16.38
CA ASP A 2 0.95 5.74 15.90
C ASP A 2 2.00 5.31 14.88
N LEU A 3 2.57 4.12 15.10
CA LEU A 3 3.64 3.57 14.26
C LEU A 3 3.15 3.11 12.87
N GLN A 4 1.83 3.04 12.67
CA GLN A 4 1.17 2.55 11.46
C GLN A 4 -0.12 3.33 11.19
N PRO A 5 -0.03 4.50 10.54
CA PRO A 5 -1.16 5.42 10.37
C PRO A 5 -2.30 4.87 9.51
N LEU A 6 -2.05 3.81 8.74
CA LEU A 6 -3.04 3.18 7.86
C LEU A 6 -3.56 1.84 8.39
N LYS A 7 -3.26 1.49 9.65
CA LYS A 7 -3.71 0.23 10.25
C LYS A 7 -5.23 0.06 10.13
N GLY A 8 -5.65 -1.07 9.57
CA GLY A 8 -7.07 -1.41 9.39
C GLY A 8 -7.75 -0.71 8.21
N LYS A 9 -6.99 -0.02 7.36
CA LYS A 9 -7.49 0.55 6.10
C LYS A 9 -7.23 -0.40 4.95
N ASN A 10 -8.10 -0.35 3.95
CA ASN A 10 -7.94 -1.04 2.68
C ASN A 10 -7.48 -0.04 1.61
N ALA A 11 -6.53 -0.43 0.77
CA ALA A 11 -6.05 0.36 -0.35
C ALA A 11 -6.01 -0.48 -1.63
N VAL A 12 -6.26 0.16 -2.76
CA VAL A 12 -6.17 -0.45 -4.10
C VAL A 12 -5.11 0.30 -4.88
N VAL A 13 -4.14 -0.41 -5.43
CA VAL A 13 -3.09 0.18 -6.28
C VAL A 13 -3.13 -0.48 -7.65
N THR A 14 -3.34 0.33 -8.69
CA THR A 14 -3.27 -0.08 -10.09
C THR A 14 -1.86 0.13 -10.65
N GLY A 15 -1.43 -0.68 -11.62
CA GLY A 15 -0.10 -0.57 -12.23
C GLY A 15 1.06 -0.85 -11.25
N ALA A 16 0.85 -1.76 -10.30
CA ALA A 16 1.79 -1.99 -9.20
C ALA A 16 2.83 -3.09 -9.45
N ALA A 17 2.90 -3.68 -10.66
CA ALA A 17 3.90 -4.72 -10.93
C ALA A 17 5.34 -4.19 -10.87
N ARG A 18 5.58 -2.91 -11.16
CA ARG A 18 6.92 -2.31 -11.15
C ARG A 18 6.92 -0.80 -10.87
N GLY A 19 8.11 -0.24 -10.70
CA GLY A 19 8.34 1.20 -10.61
C GLY A 19 7.56 1.84 -9.46
N ILE A 20 6.90 2.96 -9.76
CA ILE A 20 6.21 3.81 -8.77
C ILE A 20 5.04 3.06 -8.12
N GLY A 21 4.23 2.33 -8.89
CA GLY A 21 3.08 1.59 -8.35
C GLY A 21 3.52 0.56 -7.30
N ARG A 22 4.61 -0.18 -7.58
CA ARG A 22 5.21 -1.11 -6.60
C ARG A 22 5.66 -0.40 -5.33
N ALA A 23 6.36 0.74 -5.47
CA ALA A 23 6.85 1.51 -4.33
C ALA A 23 5.70 2.04 -3.45
N ILE A 24 4.62 2.51 -4.09
CA ILE A 24 3.41 2.96 -3.39
C ILE A 24 2.76 1.80 -2.63
N ALA A 25 2.54 0.65 -3.28
CA ALA A 25 1.93 -0.52 -2.63
C ALA A 25 2.74 -0.99 -1.40
N GLN A 26 4.08 -1.02 -1.52
CA GLN A 26 4.97 -1.35 -0.42
C GLN A 26 4.88 -0.35 0.74
N ARG A 27 4.83 0.96 0.43
CA ARG A 27 4.74 2.00 1.44
C ARG A 27 3.41 1.93 2.21
N LEU A 28 2.29 1.74 1.50
CA LEU A 28 0.97 1.62 2.11
C LEU A 28 0.87 0.39 3.03
N ALA A 29 1.41 -0.75 2.59
CA ALA A 29 1.47 -1.96 3.40
C ALA A 29 2.33 -1.77 4.67
N ALA A 30 3.48 -1.11 4.56
CA ALA A 30 4.34 -0.80 5.71
C ALA A 30 3.63 0.08 6.76
N GLU A 31 2.79 1.00 6.31
CA GLU A 31 1.96 1.86 7.17
C GLU A 31 0.72 1.15 7.73
N GLY A 32 0.51 -0.14 7.43
CA GLY A 32 -0.51 -1.00 8.03
C GLY A 32 -1.78 -1.20 7.20
N ALA A 33 -1.81 -0.73 5.94
CA ALA A 33 -2.94 -0.96 5.06
C ALA A 33 -2.97 -2.41 4.53
N GLN A 34 -4.16 -2.95 4.32
CA GLN A 34 -4.40 -4.12 3.48
C GLN A 34 -4.44 -3.65 2.02
N VAL A 35 -3.49 -4.09 1.20
CA VAL A 35 -3.32 -3.58 -0.16
C VAL A 35 -3.74 -4.63 -1.18
N ALA A 36 -4.73 -4.30 -2.02
CA ALA A 36 -5.04 -5.05 -3.24
C ALA A 36 -4.28 -4.44 -4.41
N ILE A 37 -3.64 -5.30 -5.22
CA ILE A 37 -2.90 -4.90 -6.41
C ILE A 37 -3.69 -5.32 -7.65
N LEU A 38 -3.80 -4.39 -8.60
CA LEU A 38 -4.27 -4.67 -9.96
C LEU A 38 -3.20 -4.18 -10.93
N ASP A 39 -2.88 -4.95 -11.97
CA ASP A 39 -1.92 -4.57 -13.00
C ASP A 39 -2.51 -4.74 -14.39
#